data_AF-A0A2V8J849-F1
#
_entry.id   AF-A0A2V8J849-F1
#
_cell.length_a   1.000
_cell.length_b   1.000
_cell.length_c   1.000
_cell.angle_alpha   90.00
_cell.angle_beta   90.00
_cell.angle_gamma   90.00
#
_symmetry.space_group_name_H-M   'P 1'
#
loop_
_entity.id
_entity.type
_entity.pdbx_description
1 polymer ?
#
loop_
_entity_poly.entity_id
_entity_poly.type
_entity_poly.pdbx_seq_one_letter_code
_entity_poly.pdbx_strand_id
1 'polypeptide(L)'
;MSHQPSADLIRPDLLALRAMHFVSVIGRFKPSATFEQARSDLDSVAVAAQKKYPETNEQRGTTMVPLQEAMVGGVRKPMYFPGAAVGLLTAIRVE
;
A
#
# COMPACT_ATOMS: atom_id res chain seq x y z
N MET A 1 6.33 -32.47 20.37
CA MET A 1 7.24 -31.77 19.45
C MET A 1 6.54 -30.53 18.92
N SER A 2 6.72 -29.39 19.59
CA SER A 2 6.18 -28.09 19.18
C SER A 2 7.05 -27.52 18.06
N HIS A 3 6.58 -27.57 16.81
CA HIS A 3 7.16 -26.80 15.73
C HIS A 3 6.83 -25.32 15.95
N GLN A 4 7.76 -24.61 16.60
CA GLN A 4 7.80 -23.15 16.59
C GLN A 4 8.04 -22.72 15.12
N PRO A 5 7.20 -21.86 14.51
CA PRO A 5 7.54 -21.31 13.20
C PRO A 5 8.75 -20.41 13.39
N SER A 6 9.91 -20.89 12.92
CA SER A 6 11.17 -20.16 12.95
C SER A 6 11.02 -18.85 12.20
N ALA A 7 11.36 -17.73 12.85
CA ALA A 7 11.38 -16.37 12.32
C ALA A 7 12.40 -16.15 11.17
N ASP A 8 12.83 -17.24 10.53
CA ASP A 8 13.90 -17.35 9.52
C ASP A 8 13.33 -17.46 8.09
N LEU A 9 12.04 -17.14 7.92
CA LEU A 9 11.33 -17.24 6.64
C LEU A 9 11.76 -16.18 5.61
N ILE A 10 12.48 -15.14 6.04
CA ILE A 10 13.03 -14.13 5.14
C ILE A 10 14.52 -14.42 4.99
N ARG A 11 14.86 -15.32 4.06
CA ARG A 11 16.25 -15.56 3.71
C ARG A 11 16.84 -14.30 3.04
N PRO A 12 18.05 -13.84 3.40
CA PRO A 12 18.60 -12.57 2.91
C PRO A 12 18.82 -12.51 1.39
N ASP A 13 19.04 -13.67 0.77
CA ASP A 13 19.16 -13.85 -0.68
C ASP A 13 17.84 -13.56 -1.42
N LEU A 14 16.69 -13.86 -0.81
CA LEU A 14 15.39 -13.51 -1.37
C LEU A 14 15.18 -12.00 -1.43
N LEU A 15 15.66 -11.25 -0.42
CA LEU A 15 15.59 -9.79 -0.41
C LEU A 15 16.49 -9.14 -1.47
N ALA A 16 17.51 -9.84 -1.96
CA ALA A 16 18.40 -9.36 -3.02
C ALA A 16 17.78 -9.53 -4.42
N LEU A 17 16.70 -10.29 -4.57
CA LEU A 17 16.02 -10.52 -5.84
C LEU A 17 15.22 -9.29 -6.25
N ARG A 18 15.76 -8.53 -7.21
CA ARG A 18 15.07 -7.38 -7.81
C ARG A 18 13.80 -7.71 -8.59
N ALA A 19 13.58 -9.00 -8.89
CA ALA A 19 12.37 -9.48 -9.54
C ALA A 19 11.14 -9.53 -8.60
N MET A 20 11.31 -9.31 -7.29
CA MET A 20 10.20 -9.33 -6.33
C MET A 20 9.41 -8.01 -6.35
N HIS A 21 8.32 -8.00 -7.13
CA HIS A 21 7.44 -6.81 -7.31
C HIS A 21 6.12 -6.89 -6.53
N PHE A 22 6.04 -7.74 -5.50
CA PHE A 22 4.83 -7.93 -4.67
C PHE A 22 4.93 -7.27 -3.29
N VAL A 23 6.04 -6.60 -3.00
CA VAL A 23 6.29 -5.97 -1.69
C VAL A 23 5.50 -4.68 -1.59
N SER A 24 4.74 -4.54 -0.50
CA SER A 24 4.09 -3.28 -0.12
C SER A 24 4.84 -2.66 1.06
N VAL A 25 5.00 -1.34 1.04
CA VAL A 25 5.71 -0.58 2.07
C VAL A 25 4.88 0.59 2.57
N ILE A 26 5.11 1.00 3.81
CA ILE A 26 4.48 2.18 4.41
C ILE A 26 5.53 3.29 4.49
N GLY A 27 5.24 4.44 3.86
CA GLY A 27 6.04 5.65 3.96
C GLY A 27 5.45 6.65 4.94
N ARG A 28 6.29 7.32 5.73
CA ARG A 28 5.89 8.46 6.56
C ARG A 28 6.49 9.74 5.99
N PHE A 29 5.63 10.71 5.69
CA PHE A 29 6.07 11.99 5.15
C PHE A 29 6.57 12.91 6.26
N LYS A 30 7.50 13.79 5.90
CA LYS A 30 7.82 14.98 6.70
C LYS A 30 6.58 15.88 6.76
N PRO A 31 6.38 16.69 7.82
CA PRO A 31 5.21 17.56 7.93
C PRO A 31 5.01 18.52 6.75
N SER A 32 6.10 18.92 6.07
CA SER A 32 6.09 19.85 4.95
C SER A 32 6.05 19.18 3.57
N ALA A 33 6.11 17.84 3.50
CA ALA A 33 6.17 17.12 2.24
C ALA A 33 4.75 16.83 1.71
N THR A 34 4.55 17.04 0.41
CA THR A 34 3.28 16.72 -0.25
C THR A 34 3.31 15.34 -0.90
N PHE A 35 2.12 14.82 -1.21
CA PHE A 35 1.98 13.54 -1.89
C PHE A 35 2.54 13.57 -3.31
N GLU A 36 2.34 14.68 -4.04
CA GLU A 36 2.89 14.87 -5.38
C GLU A 36 4.42 14.89 -5.36
N GLN A 37 5.04 15.54 -4.36
CA GLN A 37 6.49 15.56 -4.21
C GLN A 37 7.04 14.15 -3.96
N ALA A 38 6.43 13.40 -3.04
CA ALA A 38 6.83 12.02 -2.77
C ALA A 38 6.65 11.13 -4.02
N ARG A 39 5.61 11.39 -4.82
CA ARG A 39 5.35 10.64 -6.05
C ARG A 39 6.43 10.89 -7.09
N SER A 40 6.76 12.15 -7.33
CA SER A 40 7.81 12.55 -8.25
C SER A 40 9.19 11.97 -7.86
N ASP A 41 9.48 11.94 -6.56
CA ASP A 41 10.72 11.35 -6.04
C ASP A 41 10.79 9.84 -6.30
N LEU A 42 9.73 9.10 -5.98
CA LEU A 42 9.67 7.66 -6.25
C LEU A 42 9.64 7.33 -7.75
N ASP A 43 9.01 8.15 -8.58
CA ASP A 43 9.04 8.01 -10.04
C ASP A 43 10.48 8.16 -10.56
N SER A 44 11.24 9.12 -10.01
CA SER A 44 12.66 9.32 -10.34
C SER A 44 13.51 8.10 -9.95
N VAL A 45 13.24 7.52 -8.76
CA VAL A 45 13.90 6.28 -8.32
C VAL A 45 13.55 5.10 -9.24
N ALA A 46 12.28 4.97 -9.64
CA ALA A 46 11.85 3.91 -10.54
C ALA A 46 12.53 4.01 -11.92
N VAL A 47 12.64 5.22 -12.49
CA VAL A 47 13.36 5.46 -13.74
C VAL A 47 14.85 5.10 -13.60
N ALA A 48 15.48 5.48 -12.49
CA ALA A 48 16.88 5.10 -12.23
C ALA A 48 17.04 3.58 -12.09
N ALA A 49 16.09 2.90 -11.43
CA ALA A 49 16.09 1.45 -11.26
C ALA A 49 15.90 0.72 -12.60
N GLN A 50 15.01 1.20 -13.47
CA GLN A 50 14.81 0.68 -14.83
C GLN A 50 16.10 0.73 -15.65
N LYS A 51 16.82 1.87 -15.61
CA LYS A 51 18.10 2.02 -16.33
C LYS A 51 19.19 1.10 -15.78
N LYS A 52 19.21 0.88 -14.46
CA LYS A 52 20.26 0.11 -13.79
C LYS A 52 20.02 -1.40 -13.84
N TYR A 53 18.76 -1.83 -13.87
CA TYR A 53 18.37 -3.24 -13.81
C TYR A 53 17.27 -3.55 -14.83
N PRO A 54 17.55 -3.40 -16.14
CA PRO A 54 16.54 -3.59 -17.18
C PRO A 54 15.94 -5.00 -17.15
N GLU A 55 16.76 -6.03 -16.89
CA GLU A 55 16.33 -7.44 -16.86
C GLU A 55 15.22 -7.76 -15.84
N THR A 56 15.15 -7.03 -14.72
CA THR A 56 14.15 -7.27 -13.65
C THR A 56 13.17 -6.13 -13.47
N ASN A 57 13.51 -4.91 -13.89
CA ASN A 57 12.76 -3.70 -13.56
C ASN A 57 12.21 -2.97 -14.80
N GLU A 58 12.42 -3.46 -16.01
CA GLU A 58 11.83 -2.86 -17.21
C GLU A 58 10.31 -2.64 -17.05
N GLN A 59 9.87 -1.42 -17.37
CA GLN A 59 8.46 -0.97 -17.24
C GLN A 59 7.88 -1.07 -15.81
N ARG A 60 8.72 -1.19 -14.77
CA ARG A 60 8.29 -1.21 -13.38
C ARG A 60 8.33 0.18 -12.76
N GLY A 61 7.22 0.57 -12.16
CA GLY A 61 7.05 1.81 -11.40
C GLY A 61 6.57 1.53 -9.98
N THR A 62 6.29 2.60 -9.24
CA THR A 62 5.72 2.51 -7.88
C THR A 62 4.32 3.10 -7.88
N THR A 63 3.38 2.43 -7.23
CA THR A 63 2.05 2.99 -6.95
C THR A 63 1.99 3.43 -5.50
N MET A 64 1.39 4.60 -5.26
CA MET A 64 1.15 5.11 -3.92
C MET A 64 -0.31 5.46 -3.74
N VAL A 65 -0.81 5.25 -2.53
CA VAL A 65 -2.12 5.71 -2.05
C VAL A 65 -1.97 6.19 -0.60
N PRO A 66 -2.83 7.10 -0.12
CA PRO A 66 -2.89 7.42 1.30
C PRO A 66 -3.13 6.17 2.16
N LEU A 67 -2.51 6.09 3.33
CA LEU A 67 -2.62 4.92 4.21
C LEU A 67 -4.08 4.60 4.57
N GLN A 68 -4.91 5.62 4.80
CA GLN A 68 -6.33 5.44 5.05
C GLN A 68 -7.04 4.78 3.86
N GLU A 69 -6.69 5.13 2.63
CA GLU A 69 -7.26 4.50 1.43
C GLU A 69 -6.81 3.05 1.30
N ALA A 70 -5.53 2.75 1.55
CA ALA A 70 -5.01 1.38 1.55
C ALA A 70 -5.74 0.48 2.57
N MET A 71 -6.07 1.02 3.75
CA MET A 71 -6.68 0.27 4.84
C MET A 71 -8.19 0.09 4.68
N VAL A 72 -8.92 1.14 4.28
CA VAL A 72 -10.40 1.13 4.30
C VAL A 72 -11.06 1.48 2.97
N GLY A 73 -10.30 1.81 1.93
CA GLY A 73 -10.83 2.25 0.64
C GLY A 73 -11.77 1.24 -0.01
N GLY A 74 -11.44 -0.05 0.08
CA GLY A 74 -12.24 -1.15 -0.48
C GLY A 74 -13.57 -1.39 0.23
N VAL A 75 -13.67 -1.08 1.53
CA VAL A 75 -14.87 -1.35 2.34
C VAL A 75 -15.76 -0.13 2.52
N ARG A 76 -15.22 1.09 2.33
CA ARG A 76 -15.97 2.34 2.50
C ARG A 76 -17.18 2.46 1.58
N LYS A 77 -17.01 2.13 0.30
CA LYS A 77 -18.11 2.20 -0.69
C LYS A 77 -19.22 1.17 -0.40
N PRO A 78 -18.92 -0.13 -0.18
CA PRO A 78 -19.92 -1.11 0.23
C PRO A 78 -20.66 -0.74 1.52
N MET A 79 -20.01 -0.04 2.45
CA MET A 79 -20.61 0.38 3.72
C MET A 79 -21.62 1.53 3.60
N TYR A 80 -21.64 2.28 2.49
CA TYR A 80 -22.59 3.38 2.34
C TYR A 80 -24.04 2.91 2.33
N PHE A 81 -24.34 1.77 1.71
CA PHE A 81 -25.71 1.25 1.65
C PHE A 81 -26.26 0.83 3.02
N PRO A 82 -25.63 -0.09 3.78
CA PRO A 82 -26.11 -0.44 5.12
C PRO A 82 -26.00 0.73 6.10
N GLY A 83 -24.97 1.59 5.97
CA GLY A 83 -24.84 2.79 6.79
C GLY A 83 -25.99 3.77 6.59
N ALA A 84 -26.40 4.00 5.34
CA ALA A 84 -27.57 4.84 5.03
C ALA A 84 -28.87 4.22 5.54
N ALA A 85 -29.05 2.91 5.38
CA ALA A 85 -30.24 2.20 5.87
C ALA A 85 -30.37 2.30 7.40
N VAL A 86 -29.29 2.07 8.15
CA VAL A 86 -29.28 2.21 9.61
C VAL A 86 -29.51 3.67 10.03
N GLY A 87 -28.87 4.61 9.35
CA GLY A 87 -29.06 6.04 9.61
C GLY A 87 -30.51 6.49 9.44
N LEU A 88 -31.15 6.07 8.35
CA LEU A 88 -32.56 6.37 8.09
C LEU A 88 -33.49 5.70 9.12
N LEU A 89 -33.26 4.43 9.43
CA LEU A 89 -34.02 3.70 10.46
C LEU A 89 -33.94 4.42 11.82
N THR A 90 -32.75 4.89 12.18
CA THR A 90 -32.52 5.62 13.43
C THR A 90 -33.23 6.97 13.42
N ALA A 91 -33.15 7.72 12.32
CA ALA A 91 -33.79 9.03 12.19
C ALA A 91 -35.33 8.97 12.29
N ILE A 92 -35.95 7.89 11.80
CA ILE A 92 -37.41 7.69 11.89
C ILE A 92 -37.85 7.26 13.31
N ARG A 93 -36.94 6.66 14.09
CA ARG A 93 -37.18 6.21 15.46
C ARG A 93 -36.93 7.28 16.54
N VAL A 94 -36.62 8.51 16.13
CA VAL A 94 -36.49 9.64 17.06
C VAL A 94 -37.89 10.06 17.50
N GLU A 95 -38.26 9.70 18.74
CA GLU A 95 -39.36 10.29 19.52
C GLU A 95 -38.82 11.36 20.46
#